data_AF-A0A6C0QNQ3-F1
#
_entry.id   AF-A0A6C0QNQ3-F1
#
_cell.length_a   1.000
_cell.length_b   1.000
_cell.length_c   1.000
_cell.angle_alpha   90.00
_cell.angle_beta   90.00
_cell.angle_gamma   90.00
#
_symmetry.space_group_name_H-M   'P 1'
#
loop_
_entity.id
_entity.type
_entity.pdbx_description
1 polymer ?
#
loop_
_entity_poly.entity_id
_entity_poly.type
_entity_poly.pdbx_seq_one_letter_code
_entity_poly.pdbx_strand_id
1 'polypeptide(L)' 'MTVRLSDLANDDLIVYDGDIINKRDAISLIKRGLQEPMFTLDSGVQIDIDYEEEH' A
#
# COMPACT_ATOMS: atom_id res chain seq x y z
N MET A 1 -11.69 4.46 -5.25
CA MET A 1 -11.72 4.55 -3.78
C MET A 1 -10.29 4.41 -3.35
N THR A 2 -9.81 5.29 -2.46
CA THR A 2 -8.43 5.27 -1.99
C THR A 2 -8.41 5.19 -0.47
N VAL A 3 -7.39 4.54 0.08
CA VAL A 3 -7.13 4.48 1.52
C VAL A 3 -5.71 4.95 1.78
N ARG A 4 -5.46 5.60 2.91
CA ARG A 4 -4.10 6.01 3.26
C ARG A 4 -3.32 4.80 3.77
N LEU A 5 -2.03 4.71 3.42
CA LEU A 5 -1.14 3.70 3.98
C LEU A 5 -1.08 3.77 5.51
N SER A 6 -1.20 4.96 6.10
CA SER A 6 -1.27 5.15 7.55
C SER A 6 -2.42 4.37 8.18
N ASP A 7 -3.54 4.26 7.49
CA ASP A 7 -4.82 3.75 7.99
C ASP A 7 -4.88 2.22 7.92
N LEU A 8 -4.02 1.60 7.10
CA LEU A 8 -3.93 0.14 7.02
C LEU A 8 -3.40 -0.48 8.31
N ALA A 9 -3.96 -1.61 8.72
CA ALA A 9 -3.40 -2.43 9.77
C ALA A 9 -2.06 -3.05 9.34
N ASN A 10 -1.27 -3.55 10.30
CA ASN A 10 0.04 -4.16 9.97
C ASN A 10 -0.10 -5.49 9.22
N ASP A 11 -1.25 -6.16 9.35
CA ASP A 11 -1.62 -7.43 8.75
C ASP A 11 -2.49 -7.28 7.49
N ASP A 12 -2.81 -6.05 7.10
CA ASP A 12 -3.51 -5.80 5.84
C ASP A 12 -2.67 -6.24 4.65
N LEU A 13 -3.35 -6.83 3.67
CA LEU A 13 -2.76 -7.29 2.43
C LEU A 13 -2.42 -6.07 1.56
N ILE A 14 -1.15 -5.91 1.20
CA ILE A 14 -0.72 -4.88 0.24
C ILE A 14 -0.18 -5.60 -0.98
N VAL A 15 -0.64 -5.21 -2.16
CA VAL A 15 -0.19 -5.73 -3.44
C VAL A 15 0.67 -4.67 -4.14
N TYR A 16 1.84 -5.08 -4.59
CA TYR A 16 2.79 -4.28 -5.34
C TYR A 16 3.39 -5.13 -6.45
N ASP A 17 3.28 -4.70 -7.71
CA ASP A 17 3.82 -5.40 -8.88
C ASP A 17 3.42 -6.90 -8.96
N GLY A 18 2.20 -7.22 -8.53
CA GLY A 18 1.67 -8.59 -8.49
C GLY A 18 2.08 -9.43 -7.27
N ASP A 19 2.98 -8.92 -6.43
CA ASP A 19 3.42 -9.56 -5.19
C ASP A 19 2.65 -9.03 -3.98
N ILE A 20 2.41 -9.91 -3.00
CA ILE A 20 1.87 -9.54 -1.69
C ILE A 20 3.03 -9.16 -0.77
N ILE A 21 3.01 -7.94 -0.27
CA ILE A 21 3.99 -7.39 0.67
C ILE A 21 3.31 -6.95 1.96
N ASN A 22 4.10 -6.78 3.03
CA ASN A 22 3.59 -6.23 4.29
C ASN A 22 3.80 -4.70 4.35
N LYS A 23 3.14 -4.05 5.33
CA LYS A 23 3.21 -2.60 5.53
C LYS A 23 4.64 -2.06 5.72
N ARG A 24 5.53 -2.82 6.37
CA ARG A 24 6.92 -2.41 6.59
C ARG A 24 7.71 -2.34 5.29
N ASP A 25 7.53 -3.33 4.43
CA ASP A 25 8.17 -3.39 3.12
C ASP A 25 7.61 -2.31 2.19
N ALA A 26 6.29 -2.09 2.21
CA ALA A 26 5.64 -0.99 1.49
C ALA A 26 6.25 0.39 1.86
N ILE A 27 6.40 0.67 3.17
CA ILE A 27 7.07 1.90 3.64
C ILE A 27 8.52 1.97 3.15
N SER A 28 9.27 0.86 3.18
CA SER A 28 10.63 0.83 2.68
C SER A 28 10.71 1.09 1.17
N LEU A 29 9.74 0.64 0.39
CA LEU A 29 9.69 0.86 -1.06
C LEU A 29 9.35 2.31 -1.38
N ILE A 30 8.38 2.90 -0.68
CA ILE A 30 8.04 4.33 -0.81
C ILE A 30 9.27 5.20 -0.56
N LYS A 31 9.99 4.96 0.54
CA LYS A 31 11.23 5.69 0.86
C LYS A 31 12.35 5.53 -0.16
N ARG A 32 12.31 4.48 -0.98
CA ARG A 32 13.28 4.22 -2.07
C ARG A 32 12.85 4.82 -3.40
N GLY A 33 11.71 5.51 -3.46
CA GLY A 33 11.17 6.09 -4.68
C GLY A 33 10.43 5.05 -5.53
N LEU A 34 9.46 4.36 -4.91
CA LEU A 34 8.51 3.44 -5.53
C LEU A 34 8.13 3.86 -6.97
N GLN A 35 8.13 2.90 -7.89
CA GLN A 35 7.84 3.17 -9.32
C GLN A 35 6.41 2.76 -9.73
N GLU A 36 5.81 1.78 -9.06
CA GLU A 36 4.49 1.25 -9.38
C GLU A 36 3.48 1.53 -8.25
N PRO A 37 2.18 1.70 -8.56
CA PRO A 37 1.16 1.91 -7.54
C PRO A 37 0.95 0.66 -6.68
N MET A 38 0.47 0.88 -5.46
CA MET A 38 0.08 -0.18 -4.53
C MET A 38 -1.44 -0.16 -4.31
N PHE A 39 -2.00 -1.34 -4.03
CA PHE A 39 -3.41 -1.46 -3.64
C PHE A 39 -3.60 -2.50 -2.56
N THR A 40 -4.75 -2.43 -1.87
CA THR A 40 -5.23 -3.47 -0.98
C THR A 40 -6.52 -4.09 -1.53
N LEU A 41 -6.95 -5.20 -0.94
CA LEU A 41 -8.19 -5.88 -1.27
C LEU A 41 -9.13 -5.85 -0.06
N ASP A 42 -10.30 -5.25 -0.23
CA ASP A 42 -11.41 -5.36 0.72
C ASP A 42 -12.56 -6.09 0.03
N SER A 43 -12.97 -7.23 0.59
CA SER A 43 -14.12 -7.99 0.11
C SER A 43 -14.06 -8.33 -1.40
N GLY A 44 -12.84 -8.54 -1.93
CA GLY A 44 -12.59 -8.83 -3.35
C GLY A 44 -12.53 -7.61 -4.27
N VAL A 45 -12.64 -6.40 -3.72
CA VAL A 45 -12.53 -5.14 -4.44
C VAL A 45 -11.14 -4.55 -4.26
N GLN A 46 -10.52 -4.14 -5.37
CA GLN A 46 -9.27 -3.39 -5.34
C GLN A 46 -9.51 -1.97 -4.82
N ILE A 47 -8.71 -1.58 -3.84
CA ILE A 47 -8.68 -0.23 -3.27
C ILE A 47 -7.26 0.28 -3.36
N ASP A 48 -7.05 1.35 -4.13
CA ASP A 48 -5.72 1.92 -4.32
C ASP A 48 -5.24 2.57 -3.02
N ILE A 49 -3.93 2.46 -2.75
CA ILE A 49 -3.31 3.00 -1.55
C ILE A 49 -2.68 4.35 -1.88
N ASP A 50 -3.13 5.38 -1.16
CA ASP A 50 -2.51 6.69 -1.14
C ASP A 50 -1.43 6.74 -0.03
N TYR A 51 -0.26 7.25 -0.38
CA TYR A 51 0.91 7.31 0.49
C TYR A 51 1.57 8.70 0.47
N GLU A 52 0.80 9.76 0.17
CA GLU A 52 1.26 11.15 0.37
C GLU A 52 1.92 11.29 1.75
N GLU A 53 3.21 11.68 1.76
CA GLU A 53 3.95 11.98 2.98
C GLU A 53 3.28 13.19 3.64
N GLU A 54 2.73 13.03 4.86
CA GLU A 54 2.39 14.18 5.70
C GLU A 54 3.68 14.96 5.96
N HIS A 55 3.78 16.14 5.32
CA HIS A 55 4.89 17.09 5.44
C HIS A 55 5.07 17.63 6.86
#